data_AF-A0A9D2Q4S6-F1
#
_entry.id   AF-A0A9D2Q4S6-F1
#
_cell.length_a   1.000
_cell.length_b   1.000
_cell.length_c   1.000
_cell.angle_alpha   90.00
_cell.angle_beta   90.00
_cell.angle_gamma   90.00
#
_symmetry.space_group_name_H-M   'P 1'
#
loop_
_entity.id
_entity.type
_entity.pdbx_description
1 polymer ?
#
loop_
_entity_poly.entity_id
_entity_poly.type
_entity_poly.pdbx_seq_one_letter_code
_entity_poly.pdbx_strand_id
1 'polypeptide(L)' 'MPSTYGAFRSRCIQKMIAGAAATLAGIALIFADFPLGDISVPGNPLLGAAIAVAGALYVAAAVVTLRRRD' A
#
# COMPACT_ATOMS: atom_id res chain seq x y z
N MET A 1 -23.84 19.01 13.69
CA MET A 1 -22.40 19.03 13.34
C MET A 1 -22.02 17.62 12.90
N PRO A 2 -21.64 17.38 11.63
CA PRO A 2 -21.15 16.07 11.23
C PRO A 2 -19.90 15.73 12.05
N SER A 3 -19.83 14.53 12.62
CA SER A 3 -18.72 14.16 13.50
C SER A 3 -17.43 14.12 12.68
N THR A 4 -16.59 15.13 12.86
CA THR A 4 -15.26 15.26 12.25
C THR A 4 -14.39 14.01 12.48
N TYR A 5 -14.70 13.27 13.55
CA TYR A 5 -14.11 11.99 13.90
C TYR A 5 -14.41 10.87 12.88
N GLY A 6 -15.64 10.79 12.37
CA GLY A 6 -16.03 9.77 11.38
C GLY A 6 -15.33 9.95 10.03
N ALA A 7 -15.22 11.21 9.58
CA ALA A 7 -14.51 11.55 8.33
C ALA A 7 -13.00 11.27 8.42
N PHE A 8 -12.38 11.52 9.59
CA PHE A 8 -10.96 11.25 9.80
C PHE A 8 -10.63 9.75 9.79
N ARG A 9 -11.44 8.95 10.49
CA ARG A 9 -11.29 7.48 10.53
C ARG A 9 -11.44 6.87 9.14
N SER A 10 -12.43 7.32 8.36
CA SER A 10 -12.63 6.87 6.98
C SER A 10 -11.42 7.15 6.08
N ARG A 11 -10.84 8.35 6.17
CA ARG A 11 -9.61 8.70 5.45
C ARG A 11 -8.40 7.86 5.87
N CYS A 12 -8.25 7.52 7.15
CA CYS A 12 -7.17 6.63 7.60
C CYS A 12 -7.32 5.22 7.04
N ILE A 13 -8.55 4.68 7.02
CA ILE A 13 -8.84 3.37 6.43
C ILE A 13 -8.52 3.36 4.93
N GLN A 14 -8.91 4.40 4.18
CA GLN A 14 -8.55 4.52 2.77
C GLN A 14 -7.04 4.50 2.54
N LYS A 15 -6.26 5.18 3.39
CA LYS A 15 -4.79 5.16 3.34
C LYS A 15 -4.22 3.77 3.63
N MET A 16 -4.78 3.03 4.59
CA MET A 16 -4.37 1.65 4.87
C MET A 16 -4.62 0.73 3.67
N ILE A 17 -5.79 0.85 3.02
CA ILE A 17 -6.13 0.06 1.84
C ILE A 17 -5.19 0.39 0.68
N ALA A 18 -4.94 1.67 0.42
CA ALA A 18 -4.01 2.10 -0.63
C ALA A 18 -2.58 1.61 -0.37
N GLY A 19 -2.10 1.71 0.87
CA GLY A 19 -0.80 1.18 1.26
C GLY A 19 -0.70 -0.34 1.07
N ALA A 20 -1.73 -1.09 1.48
CA ALA A 20 -1.76 -2.54 1.32
C ALA A 20 -1.76 -2.97 -0.16
N ALA A 21 -2.49 -2.25 -1.02
CA ALA A 21 -2.47 -2.48 -2.45
C ALA A 21 -1.08 -2.22 -3.07
N ALA A 22 -0.40 -1.15 -2.65
CA ALA A 22 0.96 -0.87 -3.08
C ALA A 22 1.94 -1.96 -2.60
N THR A 23 1.78 -2.47 -1.37
CA THR A 23 2.60 -3.56 -0.85
C THR A 23 2.44 -4.82 -1.69
N LEU A 24 1.20 -5.20 -2.01
CA LEU A 24 0.90 -6.36 -2.85
C LEU A 24 1.43 -6.20 -4.28
N ALA A 25 1.31 -5.00 -4.87
CA ALA A 25 1.88 -4.70 -6.18
C ALA A 25 3.42 -4.82 -6.17
N GLY A 26 4.07 -4.32 -5.12
CA GLY A 26 5.51 -4.48 -4.92
C GLY A 26 5.92 -5.94 -4.79
N ILE A 27 5.22 -6.74 -3.98
CA ILE A 27 5.46 -8.18 -3.85
C ILE A 27 5.29 -8.90 -5.20
N ALA A 28 4.24 -8.57 -5.94
CA ALA A 28 3.99 -9.19 -7.22
C ALA A 28 5.11 -8.86 -8.23
N LEU A 29 5.68 -7.65 -8.21
CA LEU A 29 6.87 -7.27 -8.98
C LEU A 29 8.16 -8.02 -8.60
N ILE A 30 8.24 -8.59 -7.39
CA ILE A 30 9.39 -9.40 -6.94
C ILE A 30 9.31 -10.81 -7.54
N PHE A 31 8.12 -11.41 -7.55
CA PHE A 31 7.95 -12.84 -7.80
C PHE A 31 7.38 -13.19 -9.17
N ALA A 32 6.75 -12.24 -9.87
CA ALA A 32 6.13 -12.50 -11.16
C ALA A 32 6.91 -11.84 -12.29
N ASP A 33 7.41 -12.66 -13.22
CA ASP A 33 7.50 -12.24 -14.61
C ASP A 33 6.07 -12.08 -15.09
N PHE A 34 5.64 -10.84 -15.32
CA PHE A 34 4.27 -10.57 -15.72
C PHE A 34 4.15 -10.73 -17.24
N PRO A 35 3.38 -11.70 -17.75
CA PRO A 35 2.99 -11.71 -19.15
C PRO A 35 1.90 -10.64 -19.35
N LEU A 36 2.26 -9.48 -19.88
CA LEU A 36 1.30 -8.51 -20.41
C LEU A 36 1.11 -8.76 -21.91
N GLY A 37 0.21 -9.68 -22.24
CA GLY A 37 0.00 -10.09 -23.64
C GLY A 37 1.26 -10.76 -24.20
N ASP A 38 1.81 -10.23 -25.30
CA ASP A 38 3.05 -10.73 -25.92
C ASP A 38 4.34 -10.20 -25.25
N ILE A 39 4.22 -9.37 -24.21
CA ILE A 39 5.38 -8.72 -23.57
C ILE A 39 5.58 -9.32 -22.18
N SER A 40 6.69 -10.05 -22.01
CA SER A 40 7.15 -10.43 -20.68
C SER A 40 7.91 -9.25 -20.07
N VAL A 41 7.37 -8.67 -18.99
CA VAL A 41 8.10 -7.67 -18.21
C VAL A 41 8.96 -8.44 -17.21
N PRO A 42 10.30 -8.43 -17.35
CA PRO A 42 11.16 -9.14 -16.42
C PRO A 42 10.97 -8.56 -15.01
N GLY A 43 10.75 -9.44 -14.05
CA GLY A 43 10.62 -9.06 -12.65
C GLY A 43 11.84 -8.26 -12.19
N ASN A 44 11.61 -7.13 -11.50
CA ASN A 44 12.68 -6.35 -10.89
C ASN A 44 12.56 -6.47 -9.36
N PRO A 45 13.27 -7.43 -8.74
CA PRO A 45 13.12 -7.72 -7.32
C PRO A 45 13.53 -6.55 -6.44
N LEU A 46 14.49 -5.71 -6.88
CA LEU A 46 14.92 -4.53 -6.14
C LEU A 46 13.84 -3.46 -6.10
N LEU A 47 13.23 -3.18 -7.26
CA LEU A 47 12.13 -2.22 -7.39
C LEU A 47 10.88 -2.71 -6.66
N GLY A 48 10.53 -3.99 -6.81
CA GLY A 48 9.41 -4.62 -6.12
C GLY A 48 9.57 -4.57 -4.60
N ALA A 49 10.76 -4.85 -4.08
CA ALA A 49 11.06 -4.73 -2.65
C ALA A 49 10.94 -3.29 -2.14
N ALA A 50 11.44 -2.30 -2.89
CA ALA A 50 11.31 -0.89 -2.51
C ALA A 50 9.84 -0.44 -2.42
N ILE A 51 9.02 -0.83 -3.41
CA ILE A 51 7.58 -0.54 -3.42
C ILE A 51 6.87 -1.26 -2.27
N ALA A 52 7.21 -2.53 -2.02
CA ALA A 52 6.62 -3.30 -0.94
C ALA A 52 6.92 -2.67 0.43
N VAL A 53 8.17 -2.29 0.68
CA VAL A 53 8.58 -1.64 1.93
C VAL A 53 7.91 -0.28 2.07
N ALA A 54 7.85 0.53 1.01
CA ALA A 54 7.19 1.83 1.04
C ALA A 54 5.67 1.70 1.34
N GLY A 55 4.99 0.74 0.71
CA GLY A 55 3.58 0.43 0.98
C GLY A 55 3.36 0.01 2.44
N ALA A 56 4.20 -0.90 2.97
CA ALA A 56 4.14 -1.34 4.36
C ALA A 56 4.34 -0.18 5.35
N LEU A 57 5.33 0.69 5.11
CA LEU A 57 5.57 1.89 5.93
C LEU A 57 4.38 2.85 5.89
N TYR A 58 3.75 3.01 4.72
CA TYR A 58 2.58 3.86 4.56
C TYR A 58 1.37 3.34 5.37
N VAL A 59 1.13 2.03 5.36
CA VAL A 59 0.12 1.39 6.21
C VAL A 59 0.44 1.60 7.68
N ALA A 60 1.69 1.33 8.09
CA ALA A 60 2.11 1.48 9.48
C ALA A 60 1.92 2.92 9.98
N ALA A 61 2.28 3.91 9.16
CA ALA A 61 2.06 5.32 9.47
C ALA A 61 0.57 5.63 9.64
N ALA A 62 -0.29 5.15 8.73
CA ALA A 62 -1.74 5.33 8.84
C ALA A 62 -2.32 4.71 10.13
N VAL A 63 -1.82 3.52 10.54
CA VAL A 63 -2.23 2.84 11.78
C VAL A 63 -1.80 3.62 13.01
N VAL A 64 -0.54 4.06 13.07
CA VAL A 64 -0.04 4.87 14.19
C VAL A 64 -0.80 6.19 14.30
N THR A 65 -1.12 6.82 13.16
CA THR A 65 -1.86 8.09 13.15
C THR A 65 -3.30 7.92 13.67
N LEU A 66 -3.93 6.79 13.34
CA LEU A 66 -5.25 6.44 13.86
C LEU A 66 -5.19 6.18 15.38
N ARG A 67 -4.25 5.34 15.84
CA ARG A 67 -4.07 5.01 17.27
C ARG A 67 -3.69 6.19 18.16
N ARG A 68 -3.04 7.23 17.62
CA ARG A 68 -2.72 8.45 18.39
C ARG A 68 -3.91 9.37 18.61
N ARG A 69 -5.03 9.13 17.90
CA ARG A 69 -6.23 9.95 17.99
C ARG A 69 -7.39 9.28 18.73
N ASP A 70 -7.37 7.95 18.81
CA ASP A 70 -8.21 7.14 19.70
C ASP A 70 -7.77 7.28 21.16
#